data_AF-A0AAW4BQX5-F1
#
_entry.id   AF-A0AAW4BQX5-F1
#
_cell.length_a   1.000
_cell.length_b   1.000
_cell.length_c   1.000
_cell.angle_alpha   90.00
_cell.angle_beta   90.00
_cell.angle_gamma   90.00
#
_symmetry.space_group_name_H-M   'P 1'
#
loop_
_entity.id
_entity.type
_entity.pdbx_description
1 polymer ?
#
loop_
_entity_poly.entity_id
_entity_poly.type
_entity_poly.pdbx_seq_one_letter_code
_entity_poly.pdbx_strand_id
1 'polypeptide(L)'
;MFSLPLPSFKPITEALSDRFTHTAFSHCQLLLPSSLDNNAIILTDGGCVSAYEVVGVNRYLTKETELNYIDDVSDNMRSLLRTNHHRISINYVRDQNRTMTVLDDIYLPTQDSITRLGIDAQHFFEAQKEDLSKHCAYERTLMVITTKPTATKRQDAENSAPTINNETINIEFIEKDAPNPLLESSDILQTHLSYCKQLVNNLSSLLTMKALTADEYILALKEEEELTPLNQTGWRAKKAGDDIDLVFNNTDEDFITYPPLAYQIVTNDKDKMPRDPSIIMSNEHYIATIDREYFPIDPTPFSKVISNIPAHIPLRMSFDLDTGTEDIVTSLNNRKSWLLFFLASKKSRTIDNALEQLIAYAEKDNGTLLSGHLSVSTWSKDLMK
;
A
#
# COMPACT_ATOMS: atom_id res chain seq x y z
N MET A 1 43.91 -8.41 -23.31
CA MET A 1 43.09 -7.19 -23.51
C MET A 1 41.72 -7.51 -22.93
N PHE A 2 41.52 -7.28 -21.63
CA PHE A 2 40.29 -7.64 -20.93
C PHE A 2 39.40 -6.38 -20.86
N SER A 3 38.35 -6.32 -21.68
CA SER A 3 37.32 -5.30 -21.56
C SER A 3 36.34 -5.74 -20.47
N LEU A 4 36.43 -5.12 -19.30
CA LEU A 4 35.35 -5.17 -18.32
C LEU A 4 34.10 -4.54 -18.96
N PRO A 5 32.94 -5.23 -18.98
CA PRO A 5 31.70 -4.63 -19.43
C PRO A 5 31.35 -3.51 -18.45
N LEU A 6 31.36 -2.26 -18.93
CA LEU A 6 30.83 -1.14 -18.17
C LEU A 6 29.35 -1.44 -17.88
N PRO A 7 28.88 -1.26 -16.63
CA PRO A 7 27.46 -1.41 -16.33
C PRO A 7 26.69 -0.42 -17.20
N SER A 8 25.70 -0.94 -17.91
CA SER A 8 24.78 -0.17 -18.73
C SER A 8 24.26 1.03 -17.92
N PHE A 9 24.50 2.24 -18.40
CA PHE A 9 23.93 3.46 -17.80
C PHE A 9 22.42 3.57 -18.05
N LYS A 10 21.88 2.74 -18.95
CA LYS A 10 20.47 2.75 -19.37
C LYS A 10 19.47 2.57 -18.22
N PRO A 11 19.60 1.57 -17.31
CA PRO A 11 18.74 1.46 -16.14
C PRO A 11 18.83 2.65 -15.18
N ILE A 12 20.01 3.30 -15.08
CA ILE A 12 20.19 4.48 -14.24
C ILE A 12 19.50 5.69 -14.88
N THR A 13 19.62 5.85 -16.20
CA THR A 13 18.95 6.93 -16.94
C THR A 13 17.44 6.73 -17.03
N GLU A 14 16.96 5.50 -17.12
CA GLU A 14 15.52 5.18 -17.07
C GLU A 14 14.96 5.40 -15.66
N ALA A 15 15.65 4.94 -14.60
CA ALA A 15 15.23 5.21 -13.22
C ALA A 15 15.32 6.70 -12.83
N LEU A 16 16.22 7.47 -13.46
CA LEU A 16 16.25 8.93 -13.33
C LEU A 16 15.13 9.56 -14.15
N SER A 17 14.90 9.12 -15.39
CA SER A 17 13.83 9.60 -16.26
C SER A 17 12.46 9.43 -15.62
N ASP A 18 12.14 8.24 -15.09
CA ASP A 18 10.88 7.97 -14.38
C ASP A 18 10.72 8.82 -13.11
N ARG A 19 11.82 9.26 -12.49
CA ARG A 19 11.78 10.21 -11.37
C ARG A 19 11.53 11.65 -11.81
N PHE A 20 11.70 11.97 -13.09
CA PHE A 20 11.48 13.30 -13.65
C PHE A 20 10.23 13.41 -14.54
N THR A 21 9.70 12.30 -15.04
CA THR A 21 8.42 12.27 -15.76
C THR A 21 7.28 11.95 -14.80
N HIS A 22 6.28 12.83 -14.74
CA HIS A 22 5.03 12.63 -14.00
C HIS A 22 4.14 11.58 -14.69
N THR A 23 4.62 10.34 -14.82
CA THR A 23 3.82 9.23 -15.37
C THR A 23 3.02 8.56 -14.25
N ALA A 24 1.90 7.92 -14.57
CA ALA A 24 1.10 7.20 -13.58
C ALA A 24 1.93 6.14 -12.82
N PHE A 25 2.91 5.52 -13.49
CA PHE A 25 3.83 4.56 -12.89
C PHE A 25 4.79 5.14 -11.85
N SER A 26 5.08 6.43 -11.91
CA SER A 26 5.84 7.11 -10.85
C SER A 26 5.05 7.17 -9.53
N HIS A 27 3.72 7.09 -9.60
CA HIS A 27 2.81 7.18 -8.46
C HIS A 27 2.22 5.83 -8.04
N CYS A 28 2.04 4.89 -8.97
CA CYS A 28 1.41 3.60 -8.74
C CYS A 28 2.15 2.50 -9.49
N GLN A 29 2.63 1.48 -8.77
CA GLN A 29 3.36 0.36 -9.36
C GLN A 29 2.45 -0.84 -9.70
N LEU A 30 1.12 -0.69 -9.60
CA LEU A 30 0.19 -1.77 -9.92
C LEU A 30 0.05 -1.92 -11.43
N LEU A 31 0.24 -3.15 -11.91
CA LEU A 31 0.20 -3.44 -13.34
C LEU A 31 -1.10 -4.12 -13.74
N LEU A 32 -1.39 -5.28 -13.17
CA LEU A 32 -2.56 -6.10 -13.51
C LEU A 32 -2.98 -7.05 -12.37
N PRO A 33 -4.27 -7.43 -12.29
CA PRO A 33 -4.72 -8.48 -11.38
C PRO A 33 -4.14 -9.83 -11.79
N SER A 34 -3.78 -10.67 -10.82
CA SER A 34 -3.29 -12.03 -11.07
C SER A 34 -4.33 -12.86 -11.82
N SER A 35 -3.87 -13.67 -12.77
CA SER A 35 -4.72 -14.61 -13.51
C SER A 35 -4.93 -15.92 -12.73
N LEU A 36 -4.03 -16.22 -11.79
CA LEU A 36 -4.01 -17.46 -11.02
C LEU A 36 -4.73 -17.33 -9.66
N ASP A 37 -4.76 -16.14 -9.05
CA ASP A 37 -5.42 -15.88 -7.77
C ASP A 37 -6.23 -14.58 -7.80
N ASN A 38 -7.44 -14.61 -7.25
CA ASN A 38 -8.37 -13.48 -7.31
C ASN A 38 -8.04 -12.35 -6.31
N ASN A 39 -7.16 -12.57 -5.34
CA ASN A 39 -6.83 -11.60 -4.30
C ASN A 39 -5.48 -10.90 -4.55
N ALA A 40 -4.67 -11.44 -5.46
CA ALA A 40 -3.33 -10.93 -5.75
C ALA A 40 -3.31 -9.96 -6.94
N ILE A 41 -2.45 -8.96 -6.87
CA ILE A 41 -2.15 -8.00 -7.94
C ILE A 41 -0.65 -8.04 -8.23
N ILE A 42 -0.30 -8.02 -9.51
CA ILE A 42 1.08 -8.03 -9.98
C ILE A 42 1.60 -6.60 -10.13
N LEU A 43 2.83 -6.39 -9.68
CA LEU A 43 3.54 -5.11 -9.75
C LEU A 43 4.35 -4.99 -11.05
N THR A 44 4.73 -3.77 -11.41
CA THR A 44 5.62 -3.48 -12.55
C THR A 44 6.99 -4.15 -12.47
N ASP A 45 7.46 -4.47 -11.26
CA ASP A 45 8.73 -5.16 -11.01
C ASP A 45 8.60 -6.69 -10.97
N GLY A 46 7.40 -7.25 -11.18
CA GLY A 46 7.10 -8.68 -11.06
C GLY A 46 6.82 -9.13 -9.62
N GLY A 47 6.78 -8.22 -8.65
CA GLY A 47 6.30 -8.48 -7.30
C GLY A 47 4.80 -8.75 -7.24
N CYS A 48 4.32 -9.12 -6.04
CA CYS A 48 2.91 -9.40 -5.78
C CYS A 48 2.39 -8.59 -4.59
N VAL A 49 1.13 -8.16 -4.66
CA VAL A 49 0.41 -7.44 -3.61
C VAL A 49 -0.92 -8.13 -3.30
N SER A 50 -1.25 -8.26 -2.02
CA SER A 50 -2.59 -8.64 -1.54
C SER A 50 -3.02 -7.70 -0.41
N ALA A 51 -4.32 -7.43 -0.32
CA ALA A 51 -4.87 -6.53 0.68
C ALA A 51 -5.90 -7.21 1.59
N TYR A 52 -5.87 -6.82 2.86
CA TYR A 52 -6.76 -7.30 3.91
C TYR A 52 -7.37 -6.10 4.63
N GLU A 53 -8.69 -6.10 4.77
CA GLU A 53 -9.39 -5.11 5.57
C GLU A 53 -9.45 -5.57 7.03
N VAL A 54 -8.97 -4.74 7.95
CA VAL A 54 -9.03 -5.00 9.39
C VAL A 54 -10.39 -4.52 9.88
N VAL A 55 -11.30 -5.48 10.12
CA VAL A 55 -12.69 -5.20 10.53
C VAL A 55 -12.75 -4.84 12.02
N GLY A 56 -11.90 -5.46 12.83
CA GLY A 56 -11.86 -5.16 14.26
C GLY A 56 -11.00 -6.11 15.07
N VAL A 57 -11.07 -5.93 16.38
CA VAL A 57 -10.33 -6.71 17.38
C VAL A 57 -11.24 -7.76 18.02
N ASN A 58 -10.71 -8.94 18.32
CA ASN A 58 -11.48 -10.04 18.93
C ASN A 58 -11.63 -9.90 20.45
N ARG A 59 -10.94 -8.92 21.06
CA ARG A 59 -10.91 -8.68 22.51
C ARG A 59 -11.33 -7.25 22.82
N TYR A 60 -12.01 -7.06 23.93
CA TYR A 60 -12.30 -5.72 24.44
C TYR A 60 -11.02 -5.06 24.96
N LEU A 61 -10.66 -3.90 24.40
CA LEU A 61 -9.45 -3.18 24.76
C LEU A 61 -9.75 -2.09 25.80
N THR A 62 -9.05 -2.16 26.93
CA THR A 62 -8.97 -1.10 27.95
C THR A 62 -7.57 -0.49 27.93
N LYS A 63 -7.39 0.68 28.56
CA LYS A 63 -6.06 1.33 28.66
C LYS A 63 -4.99 0.42 29.31
N GLU A 64 -5.40 -0.46 30.22
CA GLU A 64 -4.49 -1.38 30.90
C GLU A 64 -4.15 -2.61 30.06
N THR A 65 -5.11 -3.10 29.26
CA THR A 65 -4.94 -4.30 28.43
C THR A 65 -4.38 -4.00 27.03
N GLU A 66 -4.42 -2.74 26.58
CA GLU A 66 -3.94 -2.31 25.26
C GLU A 66 -2.44 -2.61 25.08
N LEU A 67 -1.62 -2.35 26.10
CA LEU A 67 -0.17 -2.63 26.03
C LEU A 67 0.12 -4.12 25.93
N ASN A 68 -0.52 -4.94 26.76
CA ASN A 68 -0.38 -6.41 26.69
C ASN A 68 -0.86 -6.95 25.34
N TYR A 69 -1.90 -6.34 24.76
CA TYR A 69 -2.38 -6.73 23.44
C TYR A 69 -1.37 -6.37 22.33
N ILE A 70 -0.70 -5.23 22.44
CA ILE A 70 0.38 -4.85 21.52
C ILE A 70 1.54 -5.85 21.63
N ASP A 71 1.91 -6.27 22.84
CA ASP A 71 2.94 -7.28 23.07
C ASP A 71 2.53 -8.64 22.46
N ASP A 72 1.28 -9.08 22.68
CA ASP A 72 0.72 -10.29 22.06
C ASP A 72 0.82 -10.24 20.52
N VAL A 73 0.46 -9.09 19.91
CA VAL A 73 0.58 -8.89 18.45
C VAL A 73 2.04 -8.95 18.01
N SER A 74 2.94 -8.29 18.75
CA SER A 74 4.37 -8.26 18.46
C SER A 74 4.98 -9.66 18.48
N ASP A 75 4.68 -10.45 19.50
CA ASP A 75 5.19 -11.81 19.68
C ASP A 75 4.69 -12.76 18.59
N ASN A 76 3.40 -12.68 18.21
CA ASN A 76 2.84 -13.50 17.13
C ASN A 76 3.39 -13.12 15.74
N MET A 77 3.82 -11.88 15.56
CA MET A 77 4.37 -11.38 14.29
C MET A 77 5.89 -11.47 14.21
N ARG A 78 6.59 -11.66 15.33
CA ARG A 78 8.05 -11.53 15.44
C ARG A 78 8.82 -12.41 14.45
N SER A 79 8.39 -13.65 14.25
CA SER A 79 9.04 -14.60 13.32
C SER A 79 8.83 -14.20 11.86
N LEU A 80 7.61 -13.80 11.48
CA LEU A 80 7.27 -13.36 10.12
C LEU A 80 7.98 -12.06 9.75
N LEU A 81 8.07 -11.11 10.68
CA LEU A 81 8.73 -9.83 10.49
C LEU A 81 10.25 -9.95 10.27
N ARG A 82 10.85 -11.08 10.68
CA ARG A 82 12.25 -11.40 10.37
C ARG A 82 12.45 -11.89 8.95
N THR A 83 11.42 -12.44 8.30
CA THR A 83 11.51 -12.97 6.94
C THR A 83 11.80 -11.85 5.95
N ASN A 84 12.76 -12.07 5.05
CA ASN A 84 13.22 -11.06 4.10
C ASN A 84 12.23 -10.84 2.94
N HIS A 85 12.42 -9.73 2.23
CA HIS A 85 11.78 -9.40 0.94
C HIS A 85 10.25 -9.20 0.95
N HIS A 86 9.66 -8.99 2.13
CA HIS A 86 8.27 -8.56 2.24
C HIS A 86 8.18 -7.12 2.76
N ARG A 87 7.05 -6.48 2.51
CA ARG A 87 6.64 -5.22 3.10
C ARG A 87 5.22 -5.36 3.58
N ILE A 88 4.96 -4.87 4.79
CA ILE A 88 3.62 -4.80 5.37
C ILE A 88 3.29 -3.32 5.49
N SER A 89 2.22 -2.89 4.84
CA SER A 89 1.73 -1.52 4.87
C SER A 89 0.39 -1.47 5.58
N ILE A 90 0.26 -0.65 6.62
CA ILE A 90 -1.01 -0.42 7.33
C ILE A 90 -1.49 0.98 6.97
N ASN A 91 -2.61 1.04 6.26
CA ASN A 91 -3.25 2.28 5.83
C ASN A 91 -4.51 2.50 6.66
N TYR A 92 -4.55 3.57 7.44
CA TYR A 92 -5.73 4.02 8.17
C TYR A 92 -6.28 5.28 7.50
N VAL A 93 -7.58 5.30 7.24
CA VAL A 93 -8.31 6.43 6.68
C VAL A 93 -9.46 6.79 7.61
N ARG A 94 -9.63 8.08 7.85
CA ARG A 94 -10.78 8.67 8.53
C ARG A 94 -11.30 9.84 7.73
N ASP A 95 -12.56 9.83 7.31
CA ASP A 95 -13.15 10.92 6.53
C ASP A 95 -14.62 11.16 6.91
N GLN A 96 -14.94 12.32 7.49
CA GLN A 96 -16.32 12.62 7.83
C GLN A 96 -17.20 12.79 6.57
N ASN A 97 -16.65 13.28 5.46
CA ASN A 97 -17.41 13.60 4.25
C ASN A 97 -17.99 12.35 3.57
N ARG A 98 -17.35 11.19 3.75
CA ARG A 98 -17.80 9.91 3.17
C ARG A 98 -18.84 9.19 4.03
N THR A 99 -19.04 9.63 5.28
CA THR A 99 -19.90 8.94 6.26
C THR A 99 -21.33 8.77 5.77
N MET A 100 -21.91 9.81 5.17
CA MET A 100 -23.31 9.74 4.70
C MET A 100 -23.48 8.69 3.61
N THR A 101 -22.61 8.68 2.59
CA THR A 101 -22.67 7.71 1.49
C THR A 101 -22.53 6.28 1.99
N VAL A 102 -21.63 6.04 2.96
CA VAL A 102 -21.46 4.70 3.54
C VAL A 102 -22.67 4.29 4.37
N LEU A 103 -23.28 5.22 5.12
CA LEU A 103 -24.53 4.93 5.82
C LEU A 103 -25.66 4.63 4.84
N ASP A 104 -25.76 5.34 3.72
CA ASP A 104 -26.71 5.05 2.66
C ASP A 104 -26.53 3.62 2.14
N ASP A 105 -25.31 3.21 1.83
CA ASP A 105 -25.00 1.85 1.36
C ASP A 105 -25.36 0.77 2.40
N ILE A 106 -25.12 1.03 3.70
CA ILE A 106 -25.47 0.11 4.80
C ILE A 106 -26.99 -0.05 4.93
N TYR A 107 -27.75 1.05 4.84
CA TYR A 107 -29.20 1.04 5.03
C TYR A 107 -29.99 0.67 3.78
N LEU A 108 -29.39 0.78 2.58
CA LEU A 108 -30.05 0.52 1.30
C LEU A 108 -30.80 -0.82 1.25
N PRO A 109 -30.23 -1.98 1.64
CA PRO A 109 -30.94 -3.26 1.61
C PRO A 109 -32.17 -3.30 2.52
N THR A 110 -32.10 -2.57 3.63
CA THR A 110 -33.20 -2.44 4.59
C THR A 110 -34.31 -1.55 4.03
N GLN A 111 -33.95 -0.42 3.42
CA GLN A 111 -34.90 0.49 2.76
C GLN A 111 -35.63 -0.19 1.60
N ASP A 112 -34.92 -0.96 0.77
CA ASP A 112 -35.50 -1.75 -0.31
C ASP A 112 -36.49 -2.79 0.22
N SER A 113 -36.16 -3.41 1.35
CA SER A 113 -37.01 -4.41 1.99
C SER A 113 -38.30 -3.81 2.57
N ILE A 114 -38.21 -2.64 3.20
CA ILE A 114 -39.35 -1.89 3.74
C ILE A 114 -40.28 -1.42 2.62
N THR A 115 -39.70 -0.88 1.55
CA THR A 115 -40.44 -0.44 0.35
C THR A 115 -41.19 -1.62 -0.27
N ARG A 116 -40.52 -2.78 -0.41
CA ARG A 116 -41.13 -4.01 -0.93
C ARG A 116 -42.27 -4.53 -0.05
N LEU A 117 -42.18 -4.35 1.27
CA LEU A 117 -43.22 -4.76 2.23
C LEU A 117 -44.35 -3.74 2.36
N GLY A 118 -44.24 -2.55 1.74
CA GLY A 118 -45.23 -1.48 1.84
C GLY A 118 -45.30 -0.85 3.24
N ILE A 119 -44.21 -0.91 4.01
CA ILE A 119 -44.13 -0.34 5.35
C ILE A 119 -43.71 1.12 5.25
N ASP A 120 -44.50 2.04 5.81
CA ASP A 120 -44.16 3.46 5.89
C ASP A 120 -43.25 3.75 7.09
N ALA A 121 -41.97 3.38 6.97
CA ALA A 121 -40.96 3.56 8.02
C ALA A 121 -39.66 4.21 7.53
N GLN A 122 -39.63 4.71 6.29
CA GLN A 122 -38.41 5.25 5.67
C GLN A 122 -37.82 6.45 6.44
N HIS A 123 -38.71 7.29 6.98
CA HIS A 123 -38.36 8.46 7.79
C HIS A 123 -37.54 8.12 9.06
N PHE A 124 -37.75 6.94 9.67
CA PHE A 124 -36.97 6.52 10.84
C PHE A 124 -35.49 6.32 10.48
N PHE A 125 -35.22 5.71 9.32
CA PHE A 125 -33.86 5.45 8.87
C PHE A 125 -33.16 6.72 8.40
N GLU A 126 -33.88 7.64 7.76
CA GLU A 126 -33.34 8.94 7.37
C GLU A 126 -32.91 9.75 8.60
N ALA A 127 -33.77 9.83 9.62
CA ALA A 127 -33.43 10.50 10.88
C ALA A 127 -32.23 9.82 11.58
N GLN A 128 -32.16 8.49 11.57
CA GLN A 128 -31.04 7.75 12.16
C GLN A 128 -29.73 8.00 11.41
N LYS A 129 -29.75 8.05 10.07
CA LYS A 129 -28.58 8.39 9.26
C LYS A 129 -28.09 9.81 9.54
N GLU A 130 -29.00 10.78 9.63
CA GLU A 130 -28.65 12.16 9.93
C GLU A 130 -28.00 12.29 11.32
N ASP A 131 -28.52 11.60 12.33
CA ASP A 131 -27.97 11.59 13.68
C ASP A 131 -26.59 10.91 13.72
N LEU A 132 -26.46 9.72 13.12
CA LEU A 132 -25.19 8.99 13.07
C LEU A 132 -24.11 9.77 12.31
N SER A 133 -24.43 10.45 11.22
CA SER A 133 -23.46 11.26 10.46
C SER A 133 -22.84 12.42 11.26
N LYS A 134 -23.50 12.88 12.33
CA LYS A 134 -23.00 13.94 13.22
C LYS A 134 -22.01 13.40 14.26
N HIS A 135 -22.12 12.11 14.60
CA HIS A 135 -21.37 11.48 15.69
C HIS A 135 -20.33 10.46 15.23
N CYS A 136 -20.45 9.98 14.00
CA CYS A 136 -19.55 9.00 13.39
C CYS A 136 -18.74 9.63 12.26
N ALA A 137 -17.57 9.06 12.01
CA ALA A 137 -16.78 9.30 10.81
C ALA A 137 -16.56 7.97 10.10
N TYR A 138 -16.47 7.99 8.78
CA TYR A 138 -16.01 6.83 8.03
C TYR A 138 -14.57 6.51 8.46
N GLU A 139 -14.34 5.26 8.83
CA GLU A 139 -13.02 4.74 9.16
C GLU A 139 -12.76 3.45 8.39
N ARG A 140 -11.55 3.32 7.85
CA ARG A 140 -11.12 2.10 7.17
C ARG A 140 -9.66 1.83 7.45
N THR A 141 -9.34 0.58 7.75
CA THR A 141 -7.96 0.11 7.95
C THR A 141 -7.64 -1.00 6.97
N LEU A 142 -6.69 -0.77 6.08
CA LEU A 142 -6.19 -1.75 5.13
C LEU A 142 -4.79 -2.19 5.52
N MET A 143 -4.58 -3.49 5.65
CA MET A 143 -3.28 -4.13 5.73
C MET A 143 -2.93 -4.67 4.35
N VAL A 144 -1.90 -4.10 3.74
CA VAL A 144 -1.41 -4.49 2.41
C VAL A 144 -0.08 -5.22 2.59
N ILE A 145 0.03 -6.36 1.95
CA ILE A 145 1.24 -7.17 1.96
C ILE A 145 1.83 -7.09 0.56
N THR A 146 3.11 -6.76 0.48
CA THR A 146 3.87 -6.71 -0.77
C THR A 146 5.04 -7.68 -0.69
N THR A 147 5.16 -8.56 -1.68
CA THR A 147 6.35 -9.40 -1.86
C THR A 147 7.18 -8.85 -3.00
N LYS A 148 8.45 -8.56 -2.73
CA LYS A 148 9.40 -8.09 -3.74
C LYS A 148 9.84 -9.26 -4.64
N PRO A 149 10.18 -9.00 -5.91
CA PRO A 149 10.66 -10.05 -6.82
C PRO A 149 11.96 -10.72 -6.34
N THR A 150 12.72 -10.07 -5.46
CA THR A 150 13.91 -10.63 -4.82
C THR A 150 13.64 -11.76 -3.82
N ALA A 151 12.37 -12.05 -3.51
CA ALA A 151 11.98 -13.13 -2.60
C ALA A 151 12.32 -14.52 -3.16
N THR A 152 12.35 -14.69 -4.48
CA THR A 152 12.82 -15.91 -5.15
C THR A 152 14.34 -15.82 -5.38
N LYS A 153 15.05 -16.95 -5.24
CA LYS A 153 16.51 -16.98 -5.38
C LYS A 153 16.91 -16.65 -6.83
N ARG A 154 17.96 -15.85 -7.01
CA ARG A 154 18.54 -15.48 -8.32
C ARG A 154 18.81 -16.65 -9.27
N GLN A 155 19.08 -17.85 -8.76
CA GLN A 155 19.27 -19.06 -9.58
C GLN A 155 17.98 -19.51 -10.30
N ASP A 156 16.81 -19.17 -9.77
CA ASP A 156 15.53 -19.43 -10.41
C ASP A 156 15.12 -18.26 -11.30
N ALA A 157 15.54 -17.02 -11.01
CA ALA A 157 15.24 -15.84 -11.82
C ALA A 157 15.88 -15.89 -13.24
N GLU A 158 17.09 -16.44 -13.39
CA GLU A 158 17.69 -16.70 -14.71
C GLU A 158 16.96 -17.82 -15.49
N ASN A 159 16.23 -18.70 -14.79
CA ASN A 159 15.39 -19.76 -15.36
C ASN A 159 13.90 -19.38 -15.44
N SER A 160 13.51 -18.21 -14.92
CA SER A 160 12.13 -17.68 -14.90
C SER A 160 11.86 -16.78 -16.11
N ALA A 161 12.52 -17.03 -17.24
CA ALA A 161 12.01 -16.47 -18.48
C ALA A 161 10.64 -17.11 -18.73
N PRO A 162 9.60 -16.34 -19.07
CA PRO A 162 8.27 -16.88 -19.26
C PRO A 162 8.34 -17.91 -20.38
N THR A 163 8.07 -19.16 -20.03
CA THR A 163 8.00 -20.25 -20.97
C THR A 163 6.56 -20.49 -21.36
N ILE A 164 6.23 -20.36 -22.64
CA ILE A 164 5.00 -20.95 -23.18
C ILE A 164 5.43 -22.24 -23.87
N ASN A 165 4.77 -23.36 -23.55
CA ASN A 165 5.09 -24.68 -24.10
C ASN A 165 6.55 -25.13 -23.93
N ASN A 166 7.19 -24.82 -22.80
CA ASN A 166 8.61 -25.10 -22.52
C ASN A 166 9.63 -24.37 -23.41
N GLU A 167 9.22 -23.34 -24.15
CA GLU A 167 10.13 -22.48 -24.92
C GLU A 167 10.29 -21.12 -24.22
N THR A 168 11.52 -20.71 -23.95
CA THR A 168 11.89 -19.42 -23.38
C THR A 168 11.47 -18.29 -24.31
N ILE A 169 10.49 -17.48 -23.91
CA ILE A 169 10.08 -16.31 -24.70
C ILE A 169 10.96 -15.12 -24.32
N ASN A 170 11.47 -14.43 -25.34
CA ASN A 170 12.13 -13.14 -25.15
C ASN A 170 11.06 -12.04 -24.99
N ILE A 171 10.93 -11.51 -23.77
CA ILE A 171 9.93 -10.48 -23.39
C ILE A 171 10.30 -9.10 -23.96
N GLU A 172 11.44 -8.96 -24.67
CA GLU A 172 11.91 -7.69 -25.24
C GLU A 172 10.91 -6.98 -26.19
N PHE A 173 9.82 -7.64 -26.59
CA PHE A 173 8.83 -7.10 -27.53
C PHE A 173 7.53 -6.55 -26.91
N ILE A 174 7.34 -6.63 -25.59
CA ILE A 174 6.13 -6.06 -24.97
C ILE A 174 6.44 -4.63 -24.51
N GLU A 175 5.69 -3.66 -25.02
CA GLU A 175 5.78 -2.27 -24.55
C GLU A 175 5.57 -2.19 -23.04
N LYS A 176 6.43 -1.42 -22.36
CA LYS A 176 6.40 -1.26 -20.90
C LYS A 176 5.06 -0.75 -20.38
N ASP A 177 4.30 -0.06 -21.24
CA ASP A 177 3.03 0.57 -20.93
C ASP A 177 1.81 -0.32 -21.24
N ALA A 178 2.02 -1.61 -21.57
CA ALA A 178 0.92 -2.57 -21.74
C ALA A 178 0.83 -3.54 -20.54
N PRO A 179 -0.38 -4.03 -20.19
CA PRO A 179 -0.52 -5.11 -19.23
C PRO A 179 0.22 -6.34 -19.75
N ASN A 180 1.19 -6.85 -19.00
CA ASN A 180 1.98 -8.01 -19.40
C ASN A 180 1.72 -9.21 -18.47
N PRO A 181 0.78 -10.12 -18.83
CA PRO A 181 0.51 -11.33 -18.04
C PRO A 181 1.73 -12.23 -17.86
N LEU A 182 2.76 -12.12 -18.72
CA LEU A 182 3.96 -12.94 -18.65
C LEU A 182 4.90 -12.52 -17.50
N LEU A 183 4.65 -11.37 -16.86
CA LEU A 183 5.37 -10.97 -15.64
C LEU A 183 4.89 -11.75 -14.40
N GLU A 184 3.75 -12.44 -14.49
CA GLU A 184 3.24 -13.25 -13.39
C GLU A 184 4.10 -14.52 -13.23
N SER A 185 4.96 -14.53 -12.20
CA SER A 185 5.72 -15.71 -11.80
C SER A 185 4.93 -16.54 -10.80
N SER A 186 4.72 -17.83 -11.11
CA SER A 186 4.07 -18.77 -10.20
C SER A 186 4.79 -18.91 -8.86
N ASP A 187 6.11 -18.79 -8.85
CA ASP A 187 6.94 -19.04 -7.68
C ASP A 187 6.88 -17.87 -6.69
N ILE A 188 6.93 -16.64 -7.22
CA ILE A 188 6.73 -15.42 -6.43
C ILE A 188 5.31 -15.41 -5.86
N LEU A 189 4.31 -15.76 -6.68
CA LEU A 189 2.93 -15.83 -6.24
C LEU A 189 2.73 -16.86 -5.12
N GLN A 190 3.26 -18.08 -5.26
CA GLN A 190 3.16 -19.10 -4.22
C GLN A 190 3.85 -18.67 -2.93
N THR A 191 5.03 -18.05 -3.02
CA THR A 191 5.76 -17.49 -1.89
C THR A 191 4.93 -16.41 -1.19
N HIS A 192 4.34 -15.51 -1.97
CA HIS A 192 3.46 -14.45 -1.49
C HIS A 192 2.21 -14.99 -0.78
N LEU A 193 1.49 -15.92 -1.40
CA LEU A 193 0.28 -16.52 -0.83
C LEU A 193 0.59 -17.31 0.44
N SER A 194 1.73 -18.01 0.51
CA SER A 194 2.19 -18.69 1.72
C SER A 194 2.44 -17.70 2.86
N TYR A 195 3.14 -16.60 2.58
CA TYR A 195 3.40 -15.55 3.55
C TYR A 195 2.11 -14.92 4.06
N CYS A 196 1.19 -14.57 3.16
CA CYS A 196 -0.11 -14.00 3.51
C CYS A 196 -0.94 -14.94 4.39
N LYS A 197 -1.00 -16.24 4.05
CA LYS A 197 -1.70 -17.24 4.86
C LYS A 197 -1.11 -17.36 6.27
N GLN A 198 0.21 -17.37 6.40
CA GLN A 198 0.86 -17.44 7.71
C GLN A 198 0.57 -16.19 8.54
N LEU A 199 0.63 -15.01 7.94
CA LEU A 199 0.31 -13.75 8.60
C LEU A 199 -1.14 -13.73 9.11
N VAL A 200 -2.09 -14.08 8.24
CA VAL A 200 -3.51 -14.13 8.61
C VAL A 200 -3.75 -15.13 9.73
N ASN A 201 -3.12 -16.31 9.66
CA ASN A 201 -3.24 -17.33 10.71
C ASN A 201 -2.70 -16.84 12.06
N ASN A 202 -1.53 -16.19 12.09
CA ASN A 202 -0.93 -15.68 13.32
C ASN A 202 -1.80 -14.60 13.97
N LEU A 203 -2.45 -13.76 13.16
CA LEU A 203 -3.30 -12.67 13.64
C LEU A 203 -4.77 -13.08 13.86
N SER A 204 -5.22 -14.24 13.35
CA SER A 204 -6.63 -14.66 13.39
C SER A 204 -7.25 -14.71 14.79
N SER A 205 -6.45 -15.00 15.82
CA SER A 205 -6.91 -15.02 17.21
C SER A 205 -7.05 -13.63 17.83
N LEU A 206 -6.36 -12.63 17.27
CA LEU A 206 -6.28 -11.27 17.79
C LEU A 206 -7.17 -10.30 17.00
N LEU A 207 -7.17 -10.41 15.67
CA LEU A 207 -7.81 -9.52 14.72
C LEU A 207 -8.80 -10.28 13.83
N THR A 208 -9.93 -9.64 13.53
CA THR A 208 -10.82 -10.05 12.45
C THR A 208 -10.40 -9.32 11.17
N MET A 209 -9.98 -10.08 10.16
CA MET A 209 -9.55 -9.55 8.87
C MET A 209 -10.38 -10.16 7.74
N LYS A 210 -10.79 -9.33 6.78
CA LYS A 210 -11.44 -9.74 5.54
C LYS A 210 -10.42 -9.65 4.41
N ALA A 211 -10.18 -10.75 3.70
CA ALA A 211 -9.40 -10.72 2.46
C ALA A 211 -10.17 -9.95 1.39
N LEU A 212 -9.52 -8.98 0.75
CA LEU A 212 -10.10 -8.24 -0.36
C LEU A 212 -9.72 -8.93 -1.67
N THR A 213 -10.68 -9.00 -2.59
CA THR A 213 -10.40 -9.34 -3.98
C THR A 213 -9.60 -8.23 -4.65
N ALA A 214 -8.89 -8.54 -5.72
CA ALA A 214 -8.13 -7.57 -6.49
C ALA A 214 -9.01 -6.40 -6.94
N ASP A 215 -10.25 -6.68 -7.37
CA ASP A 215 -11.20 -5.65 -7.81
C ASP A 215 -11.68 -4.76 -6.66
N GLU A 216 -12.00 -5.35 -5.49
CA GLU A 216 -12.37 -4.59 -4.28
C GLU A 216 -11.21 -3.70 -3.82
N TYR A 217 -9.98 -4.19 -3.90
CA TYR A 217 -8.81 -3.41 -3.50
C TYR A 217 -8.48 -2.30 -4.51
N ILE A 218 -8.60 -2.55 -5.81
CA ILE A 218 -8.40 -1.52 -6.84
C ILE A 218 -9.47 -0.43 -6.72
N LEU A 219 -10.74 -0.81 -6.48
CA LEU A 219 -11.80 0.15 -6.18
C LEU A 219 -11.45 0.99 -4.94
N ALA A 220 -11.02 0.35 -3.86
CA ALA A 220 -10.59 1.06 -2.65
C ALA A 220 -9.46 2.07 -2.93
N LEU A 221 -8.46 1.69 -3.74
CA LEU A 221 -7.38 2.59 -4.11
C LEU A 221 -7.86 3.76 -4.96
N LYS A 222 -8.80 3.52 -5.88
CA LYS A 222 -9.40 4.57 -6.70
C LYS A 222 -10.20 5.56 -5.84
N GLU A 223 -10.96 5.07 -4.87
CA GLU A 223 -11.68 5.92 -3.89
C GLU A 223 -10.72 6.77 -3.05
N GLU A 224 -9.56 6.19 -2.65
CA GLU A 224 -8.53 6.92 -1.91
C GLU A 224 -7.70 7.88 -2.77
N GLU A 225 -7.67 7.68 -4.08
CA GLU A 225 -7.10 8.64 -5.03
C GLU A 225 -8.03 9.85 -5.17
N GLU A 226 -9.29 9.60 -5.53
CA GLU A 226 -10.26 10.66 -5.85
C GLU A 226 -10.88 11.32 -4.60
N LEU A 227 -10.59 10.75 -3.43
CA LEU A 227 -11.12 11.15 -2.13
C LEU A 227 -12.66 11.16 -2.08
N THR A 228 -13.29 10.32 -2.90
CA THR A 228 -14.72 10.30 -3.15
C THR A 228 -15.21 8.85 -3.16
N PRO A 229 -16.37 8.53 -2.57
CA PRO A 229 -16.93 7.19 -2.63
C PRO A 229 -17.39 6.86 -4.06
N LEU A 230 -16.99 5.69 -4.57
CA LEU A 230 -17.26 5.26 -5.94
C LEU A 230 -18.22 4.07 -6.03
N ASN A 231 -18.63 3.51 -4.89
CA ASN A 231 -19.58 2.40 -4.80
C ASN A 231 -20.82 2.55 -5.69
N GLN A 232 -21.33 3.77 -5.87
CA GLN A 232 -22.55 4.07 -6.62
C GLN A 232 -22.33 4.26 -8.13
N THR A 233 -21.09 4.45 -8.57
CA THR A 233 -20.76 4.73 -9.97
C THR A 233 -20.70 3.48 -10.85
N GLY A 234 -20.61 2.29 -10.22
CA GLY A 234 -20.38 1.03 -10.93
C GLY A 234 -18.98 0.93 -11.56
N TRP A 235 -18.05 1.81 -11.17
CA TRP A 235 -16.69 1.79 -11.67
C TRP A 235 -16.00 0.47 -11.33
N ARG A 236 -15.33 -0.11 -12.33
CA ARG A 236 -14.46 -1.28 -12.17
C ARG A 236 -13.25 -1.12 -13.07
N ALA A 237 -12.10 -1.56 -12.60
CA ALA A 237 -10.92 -1.66 -13.45
C ALA A 237 -11.17 -2.65 -14.60
N LYS A 238 -10.68 -2.29 -15.78
CA LYS A 238 -10.74 -3.10 -16.99
C LYS A 238 -9.51 -3.99 -17.05
N LYS A 239 -9.73 -5.28 -17.28
CA LYS A 239 -8.68 -6.31 -17.33
C LYS A 239 -8.40 -6.70 -18.78
N ALA A 240 -7.24 -7.33 -19.00
CA ALA A 240 -6.97 -8.00 -20.26
C ALA A 240 -8.01 -9.11 -20.48
N GLY A 241 -8.82 -8.98 -21.54
CA GLY A 241 -9.91 -9.90 -21.86
C GLY A 241 -11.33 -9.37 -21.58
N ASP A 242 -11.46 -8.19 -20.96
CA ASP A 242 -12.74 -7.47 -20.96
C ASP A 242 -13.08 -6.96 -22.37
N ASP A 243 -14.39 -6.80 -22.64
CA ASP A 243 -14.89 -6.25 -23.92
C ASP A 243 -14.30 -4.86 -24.18
N ILE A 244 -13.45 -4.73 -25.20
CA ILE A 244 -12.75 -3.49 -25.55
C ILE A 244 -13.76 -2.41 -25.92
N ASP A 245 -13.72 -1.30 -25.19
CA ASP A 245 -14.51 -0.11 -25.48
C ASP A 245 -13.69 0.81 -26.40
N LEU A 246 -13.97 0.77 -27.70
CA LEU A 246 -13.25 1.52 -28.74
C LEU A 246 -13.44 3.04 -28.65
N VAL A 247 -14.25 3.54 -27.71
CA VAL A 247 -14.60 4.96 -27.57
C VAL A 247 -13.45 5.79 -26.98
N PHE A 248 -12.45 5.17 -26.35
CA PHE A 248 -11.39 5.88 -25.60
C PHE A 248 -10.14 6.31 -26.39
N ASN A 249 -9.91 5.85 -27.63
CA ASN A 249 -8.68 6.17 -28.37
C ASN A 249 -8.83 7.40 -29.28
N ASN A 250 -8.72 8.60 -28.70
CA ASN A 250 -8.49 9.83 -29.48
C ASN A 250 -7.22 10.58 -29.01
N THR A 251 -6.37 9.91 -28.23
CA THR A 251 -5.06 10.39 -27.77
C THR A 251 -3.95 9.69 -28.54
N ASP A 252 -2.85 10.40 -28.83
CA ASP A 252 -1.70 9.91 -29.63
C ASP A 252 -0.98 8.67 -29.05
N GLU A 253 -1.34 8.23 -27.85
CA GLU A 253 -0.88 6.98 -27.20
C GLU A 253 -1.92 5.86 -27.44
N ASP A 254 -1.87 5.26 -28.62
CA ASP A 254 -2.78 4.18 -29.01
C ASP A 254 -2.41 2.86 -28.31
N PHE A 255 -3.05 2.56 -27.19
CA PHE A 255 -2.98 1.22 -26.61
C PHE A 255 -3.86 0.24 -27.41
N ILE A 256 -3.29 -0.88 -27.85
CA ILE A 256 -4.04 -1.99 -28.50
C ILE A 256 -4.93 -2.73 -27.48
N THR A 257 -4.64 -2.57 -26.19
CA THR A 257 -5.34 -3.21 -25.07
C THR A 257 -5.69 -2.17 -24.02
N TYR A 258 -6.45 -2.54 -22.98
CA TYR A 258 -6.68 -1.63 -21.86
C TYR A 258 -5.37 -1.18 -21.20
N PRO A 259 -5.29 0.08 -20.74
CA PRO A 259 -4.09 0.58 -20.11
C PRO A 259 -3.83 -0.15 -18.78
N PRO A 260 -2.58 -0.19 -18.29
CA PRO A 260 -2.23 -0.73 -16.99
C PRO A 260 -3.04 -0.14 -15.84
N LEU A 261 -3.16 -0.88 -14.73
CA LEU A 261 -3.92 -0.45 -13.55
C LEU A 261 -3.47 0.91 -13.03
N ALA A 262 -2.17 1.23 -13.09
CA ALA A 262 -1.64 2.53 -12.70
C ALA A 262 -2.35 3.70 -13.40
N TYR A 263 -2.54 3.63 -14.72
CA TYR A 263 -3.20 4.67 -15.51
C TYR A 263 -4.73 4.67 -15.34
N GLN A 264 -5.32 3.54 -14.99
CA GLN A 264 -6.76 3.47 -14.67
C GLN A 264 -7.08 4.07 -13.29
N ILE A 265 -6.15 3.94 -12.33
CA ILE A 265 -6.30 4.45 -10.96
C ILE A 265 -5.96 5.94 -10.91
N VAL A 266 -4.78 6.30 -11.43
CA VAL A 266 -4.28 7.68 -11.43
C VAL A 266 -4.76 8.39 -12.69
N THR A 267 -5.95 8.96 -12.62
CA THR A 267 -6.58 9.65 -13.77
C THR A 267 -6.35 11.15 -13.78
N ASN A 268 -5.94 11.72 -12.64
CA ASN A 268 -5.94 13.16 -12.42
C ASN A 268 -4.50 13.67 -12.33
N ASP A 269 -4.22 14.75 -13.06
CA ASP A 269 -2.97 15.49 -12.90
C ASP A 269 -2.91 16.14 -11.52
N LYS A 270 -1.72 16.09 -10.91
CA LYS A 270 -1.47 16.60 -9.56
C LYS A 270 -0.56 17.80 -9.64
N ASP A 271 -1.13 18.98 -9.42
CA ASP A 271 -0.39 20.24 -9.46
C ASP A 271 0.02 20.70 -8.07
N LYS A 272 1.25 21.21 -7.95
CA LYS A 272 1.71 21.90 -6.74
C LYS A 272 1.11 23.29 -6.69
N MET A 273 0.64 23.71 -5.51
CA MET A 273 0.14 25.06 -5.33
C MET A 273 1.25 26.11 -5.53
N PRO A 274 1.05 27.14 -6.37
CA PRO A 274 2.10 28.14 -6.64
C PRO A 274 2.56 28.93 -5.41
N ARG A 275 1.67 29.11 -4.41
CA ARG A 275 1.95 29.87 -3.19
C ARG A 275 2.58 29.03 -2.08
N ASP A 276 2.24 27.75 -2.03
CA ASP A 276 2.78 26.81 -1.05
C ASP A 276 3.05 25.47 -1.74
N PRO A 277 4.30 25.16 -2.10
CA PRO A 277 4.64 23.94 -2.81
C PRO A 277 4.52 22.68 -1.93
N SER A 278 4.23 22.82 -0.63
CA SER A 278 3.94 21.69 0.26
C SER A 278 2.51 21.16 0.11
N ILE A 279 1.63 21.93 -0.54
CA ILE A 279 0.24 21.56 -0.79
C ILE A 279 0.10 21.13 -2.25
N ILE A 280 -0.54 19.97 -2.44
CA ILE A 280 -0.85 19.41 -3.75
C ILE A 280 -2.35 19.59 -3.99
N MET A 281 -2.72 20.07 -5.17
CA MET A 281 -4.09 20.11 -5.62
C MET A 281 -4.38 18.88 -6.47
N SER A 282 -5.44 18.17 -6.11
CA SER A 282 -5.97 17.04 -6.86
C SER A 282 -7.48 17.20 -6.93
N ASN A 283 -8.00 17.40 -8.15
CA ASN A 283 -9.41 17.74 -8.39
C ASN A 283 -9.85 18.97 -7.56
N GLU A 284 -10.85 18.79 -6.70
CA GLU A 284 -11.39 19.82 -5.80
C GLU A 284 -10.70 19.85 -4.44
N HIS A 285 -9.71 18.99 -4.19
CA HIS A 285 -9.12 18.81 -2.88
C HIS A 285 -7.69 19.35 -2.82
N TYR A 286 -7.41 20.09 -1.73
CA TYR A 286 -6.07 20.49 -1.32
C TYR A 286 -5.54 19.45 -0.34
N ILE A 287 -4.45 18.80 -0.69
CA ILE A 287 -3.82 17.72 0.08
C ILE A 287 -2.51 18.22 0.66
N ALA A 288 -2.36 18.08 1.97
CA ALA A 288 -1.10 18.32 2.68
C ALA A 288 -0.59 17.00 3.26
N THR A 289 0.69 16.70 3.03
CA THR A 289 1.32 15.44 3.47
C THR A 289 2.56 15.72 4.31
N ILE A 290 2.75 14.91 5.34
CA ILE A 290 3.93 14.88 6.20
C ILE A 290 4.48 13.46 6.18
N ASP A 291 5.71 13.33 5.67
CA ASP A 291 6.44 12.07 5.66
C ASP A 291 7.50 12.05 6.77
N ARG A 292 7.61 10.90 7.45
CA ARG A 292 8.52 10.67 8.56
C ARG A 292 9.15 9.28 8.44
N GLU A 293 10.47 9.24 8.44
CA GLU A 293 11.25 8.01 8.53
C GLU A 293 11.62 7.64 9.99
N TYR A 294 11.50 8.59 10.91
CA TYR A 294 11.88 8.41 12.31
C TYR A 294 10.64 8.19 13.18
N PHE A 295 10.61 7.04 13.84
CA PHE A 295 9.62 6.73 14.87
C PHE A 295 10.01 7.35 16.21
N PRO A 296 9.03 7.65 17.09
CA PRO A 296 9.32 8.13 18.43
C PRO A 296 10.17 7.11 19.21
N ILE A 297 11.12 7.60 20.01
CA ILE A 297 11.96 6.78 20.88
C ILE A 297 11.10 6.08 21.95
N ASP A 298 10.11 6.80 22.49
CA ASP A 298 9.14 6.28 23.44
C ASP A 298 7.83 5.98 22.69
N PRO A 299 7.51 4.71 22.41
CA PRO A 299 6.30 4.36 21.69
C PRO A 299 5.07 4.70 22.52
N THR A 300 4.12 5.40 21.91
CA THR A 300 2.81 5.66 22.50
C THR A 300 1.72 5.00 21.65
N PRO A 301 0.62 4.52 22.27
CA PRO A 301 -0.49 3.97 21.52
C PRO A 301 -1.03 4.95 20.46
N PHE A 302 -1.33 4.42 19.28
CA PHE A 302 -1.83 5.19 18.14
C PHE A 302 -3.16 5.90 18.45
N SER A 303 -3.99 5.28 19.30
CA SER A 303 -5.24 5.83 19.83
C SER A 303 -5.05 7.24 20.44
N LYS A 304 -3.91 7.48 21.09
CA LYS A 304 -3.57 8.80 21.66
C LYS A 304 -3.35 9.85 20.58
N VAL A 305 -2.74 9.50 19.44
CA VAL A 305 -2.53 10.42 18.32
C VAL A 305 -3.87 10.79 17.69
N ILE A 306 -4.71 9.80 17.40
CA ILE A 306 -6.04 10.01 16.78
C ILE A 306 -6.95 10.86 17.66
N SER A 307 -6.95 10.63 18.99
CA SER A 307 -7.76 11.42 19.92
C SER A 307 -7.36 12.90 20.01
N ASN A 308 -6.12 13.25 19.65
CA ASN A 308 -5.67 14.64 19.61
C ASN A 308 -6.08 15.37 18.32
N ILE A 309 -6.48 14.65 17.27
CA ILE A 309 -6.87 15.22 15.98
C ILE A 309 -8.39 15.36 15.95
N PRO A 310 -8.94 16.59 15.80
CA PRO A 310 -10.39 16.82 15.73
C PRO A 310 -11.07 15.90 14.70
N ALA A 311 -12.24 15.36 15.04
CA ALA A 311 -12.93 14.35 14.23
C ALA A 311 -13.33 14.85 12.82
N HIS A 312 -13.57 16.17 12.67
CA HIS A 312 -13.93 16.78 11.40
C HIS A 312 -12.78 16.90 10.40
N ILE A 313 -11.52 16.71 10.86
CA ILE A 313 -10.36 16.76 9.98
C ILE A 313 -10.18 15.37 9.37
N PRO A 314 -10.30 15.24 8.04
CA PRO A 314 -10.06 13.97 7.37
C PRO A 314 -8.57 13.68 7.39
N LEU A 315 -8.23 12.40 7.56
CA LEU A 315 -6.88 11.96 7.86
C LEU A 315 -6.63 10.62 7.20
N ARG A 316 -5.47 10.50 6.55
CA ARG A 316 -4.91 9.23 6.10
C ARG A 316 -3.53 9.06 6.69
N MET A 317 -3.25 7.87 7.20
CA MET A 317 -1.94 7.49 7.73
C MET A 317 -1.52 6.16 7.12
N SER A 318 -0.34 6.12 6.50
CA SER A 318 0.28 4.90 5.99
C SER A 318 1.53 4.58 6.81
N PHE A 319 1.59 3.38 7.34
CA PHE A 319 2.76 2.80 7.99
C PHE A 319 3.32 1.71 7.10
N ASP A 320 4.45 1.95 6.47
CA ASP A 320 5.15 0.95 5.67
C ASP A 320 6.25 0.32 6.52
N LEU A 321 6.24 -1.00 6.63
CA LEU A 321 7.23 -1.79 7.36
C LEU A 321 7.91 -2.76 6.40
N ASP A 322 9.15 -2.47 6.04
CA ASP A 322 10.00 -3.39 5.29
C ASP A 322 10.57 -4.45 6.24
N THR A 323 10.27 -5.72 5.93
CA THR A 323 10.70 -6.87 6.72
C THR A 323 12.07 -7.38 6.25
N GLY A 324 12.73 -8.17 7.11
CA GLY A 324 14.01 -8.80 6.78
C GLY A 324 15.16 -8.30 7.63
N THR A 325 15.37 -8.93 8.78
CA THR A 325 16.43 -8.50 9.71
C THR A 325 17.82 -8.71 9.11
N GLU A 326 18.04 -9.78 8.33
CA GLU A 326 19.35 -10.08 7.74
C GLU A 326 19.75 -9.06 6.66
N ASP A 327 18.80 -8.65 5.82
CA ASP A 327 19.03 -7.63 4.79
C ASP A 327 19.34 -6.26 5.41
N ILE A 328 18.62 -5.93 6.50
CA ILE A 328 18.86 -4.69 7.25
C ILE A 328 20.25 -4.73 7.89
N VAL A 329 20.62 -5.81 8.58
CA VAL A 329 21.96 -5.96 9.17
C VAL A 329 23.06 -5.84 8.10
N THR A 330 22.86 -6.44 6.93
CA THR A 330 23.79 -6.32 5.79
C THR A 330 23.92 -4.87 5.32
N SER A 331 22.80 -4.15 5.19
CA SER A 331 22.77 -2.73 4.84
C SER A 331 23.46 -1.86 5.90
N LEU A 332 23.25 -2.14 7.19
CA LEU A 332 23.89 -1.44 8.30
C LEU A 332 25.41 -1.69 8.32
N ASN A 333 25.86 -2.92 8.07
CA ASN A 333 27.29 -3.25 7.97
C ASN A 333 27.96 -2.53 6.79
N ASN A 334 27.27 -2.43 5.65
CA ASN A 334 27.74 -1.64 4.51
C ASN A 334 27.85 -0.16 4.90
N ARG A 335 26.81 0.43 5.51
CA ARG A 335 26.82 1.83 5.98
C ARG A 335 27.94 2.08 7.00
N LYS A 336 28.18 1.15 7.93
CA LYS A 336 29.30 1.20 8.88
C LYS A 336 30.63 1.28 8.12
N SER A 337 30.84 0.39 7.15
CA SER A 337 32.04 0.39 6.30
C SER A 337 32.21 1.70 5.52
N TRP A 338 31.13 2.29 5.03
CA TRP A 338 31.15 3.61 4.38
C TRP A 338 31.52 4.75 5.35
N LEU A 339 30.98 4.71 6.57
CA LEU A 339 31.28 5.72 7.60
C LEU A 339 32.74 5.68 8.05
N LEU A 340 33.41 4.51 7.94
CA LEU A 340 34.86 4.40 8.18
C LEU A 340 35.67 5.34 7.27
N PHE A 341 35.20 5.61 6.05
CA PHE A 341 35.86 6.55 5.12
C PHE A 341 35.67 8.03 5.50
N PHE A 342 34.71 8.36 6.36
CA PHE A 342 34.38 9.73 6.77
C PHE A 342 34.70 10.03 8.26
N LEU A 343 35.53 9.20 8.91
CA LEU A 343 35.80 9.15 10.37
C LEU A 343 36.44 10.39 11.04
N ALA A 344 36.39 11.58 10.44
CA ALA A 344 37.01 12.78 11.01
C ALA A 344 36.11 13.56 12.01
N SER A 345 34.82 13.21 12.17
CA SER A 345 33.87 14.03 12.94
C SER A 345 33.37 13.36 14.24
N LYS A 346 33.01 14.16 15.26
CA LYS A 346 32.34 13.63 16.47
C LYS A 346 30.97 13.00 16.16
N LYS A 347 30.27 13.49 15.13
CA LYS A 347 28.97 12.96 14.69
C LYS A 347 29.08 11.54 14.14
N SER A 348 30.15 11.23 13.41
CA SER A 348 30.34 9.87 12.85
C SER A 348 30.53 8.82 13.95
N ARG A 349 31.12 9.17 15.10
CA ARG A 349 31.25 8.25 16.24
C ARG A 349 29.92 7.90 16.91
N THR A 350 29.02 8.88 17.04
CA THR A 350 27.68 8.64 17.60
C THR A 350 26.87 7.72 16.68
N ILE A 351 26.98 7.91 15.36
CA ILE A 351 26.33 7.06 14.36
C ILE A 351 26.90 5.64 14.41
N ASP A 352 28.23 5.49 14.49
CA ASP A 352 28.89 4.19 14.58
C ASP A 352 28.43 3.39 15.82
N ASN A 353 28.40 4.04 16.99
CA ASN A 353 27.88 3.41 18.21
C ASN A 353 26.41 2.98 18.09
N ALA A 354 25.57 3.79 17.45
CA ALA A 354 24.16 3.44 17.24
C ALA A 354 24.01 2.24 16.28
N LEU A 355 24.83 2.18 15.22
CA LEU A 355 24.87 1.04 14.30
C LEU A 355 25.32 -0.24 15.02
N GLU A 356 26.35 -0.16 15.87
CA GLU A 356 26.83 -1.29 16.66
C GLU A 356 25.76 -1.81 17.64
N GLN A 357 25.01 -0.93 18.28
CA GLN A 357 23.91 -1.31 19.18
C GLN A 357 22.80 -2.04 18.42
N LEU A 358 22.41 -1.56 17.24
CA LEU A 358 21.38 -2.20 16.42
C LEU A 358 21.82 -3.58 15.91
N ILE A 359 23.07 -3.71 15.45
CA ILE A 359 23.62 -5.00 15.00
C ILE A 359 23.72 -5.97 16.18
N ALA A 360 24.19 -5.51 17.35
CA ALA A 360 24.26 -6.33 18.54
C ALA A 360 22.88 -6.82 19.00
N TYR A 361 21.85 -5.98 18.95
CA TYR A 361 20.47 -6.38 19.26
C TYR A 361 19.95 -7.46 18.29
N ALA A 362 20.23 -7.31 16.98
CA ALA A 362 19.80 -8.29 15.98
C ALA A 362 20.49 -9.66 16.14
N GLU A 363 21.81 -9.65 16.36
CA GLU A 363 22.65 -10.87 16.38
C GLU A 363 22.67 -11.56 17.75
N LYS A 364 22.72 -10.80 18.85
CA LYS A 364 22.87 -11.36 20.22
C LYS A 364 21.54 -11.60 20.91
N ASP A 365 20.60 -10.67 20.78
CA ASP A 365 19.31 -10.72 21.48
C ASP A 365 18.20 -11.36 20.62
N ASN A 366 18.56 -11.85 19.43
CA ASN A 366 17.62 -12.33 18.41
C ASN A 366 16.49 -11.30 18.15
N GLY A 367 16.86 -10.02 18.20
CA GLY A 367 15.96 -8.90 18.00
C GLY A 367 15.52 -8.81 16.54
N THR A 368 14.25 -8.51 16.31
CA THR A 368 13.73 -8.27 14.96
C THR A 368 13.93 -6.79 14.63
N LEU A 369 14.67 -6.53 13.54
CA LEU A 369 14.82 -5.17 13.00
C LEU A 369 13.88 -4.99 11.82
N LEU A 370 13.29 -3.80 11.74
CA LEU A 370 12.41 -3.36 10.66
C LEU A 370 12.85 -1.98 10.21
N SER A 371 12.72 -1.74 8.90
CA SER A 371 12.79 -0.38 8.36
C SER A 371 11.35 0.11 8.18
N GLY A 372 11.03 1.28 8.69
CA GLY A 372 9.68 1.80 8.59
C GLY A 372 9.61 3.22 8.03
N HIS A 373 8.46 3.53 7.44
CA HIS A 373 8.11 4.86 6.95
C HIS A 373 6.68 5.18 7.37
N LEU A 374 6.44 6.42 7.78
CA LEU A 374 5.14 6.94 8.14
C LEU A 374 4.81 8.11 7.22
N SER A 375 3.72 8.00 6.47
CA SER A 375 3.13 9.11 5.73
C SER A 375 1.81 9.49 6.35
N VAL A 376 1.59 10.79 6.58
CA VAL A 376 0.34 11.34 7.10
C VAL A 376 -0.18 12.38 6.14
N SER A 377 -1.39 12.21 5.64
CA SER A 377 -2.05 13.16 4.73
C SER A 377 -3.36 13.65 5.32
N THR A 378 -3.68 14.92 5.08
CA THR A 378 -4.97 15.55 5.35
C THR A 378 -5.44 16.29 4.11
N TRP A 379 -6.75 16.45 3.94
CA TRP A 379 -7.31 17.19 2.81
C TRP A 379 -8.47 18.10 3.20
N SER A 380 -8.74 19.07 2.34
CA SER A 380 -9.90 19.97 2.45
C SER A 380 -10.28 20.48 1.07
N LYS A 381 -11.57 20.78 0.85
CA LYS A 381 -12.05 21.50 -0.34
C LYS A 381 -11.74 22.99 -0.29
N ASP A 382 -11.70 23.54 0.92
CA ASP A 382 -11.39 24.95 1.15
C ASP A 382 -9.98 25.09 1.71
N LEU A 383 -9.21 25.99 1.10
CA LEU A 383 -7.94 26.44 1.64
C LEU A 383 -8.24 27.37 2.83
N MET A 384 -8.27 26.82 4.05
CA MET A 384 -8.39 27.66 5.25
C MET A 384 -7.28 28.70 5.24
N LYS A 385 -7.67 29.97 5.31
CA LYS A 385 -6.77 31.14 5.27
C LYS A 385 -5.89 31.24 6.50
#